data_AF-A0A6N7GS99-F1
#
_entry.id   AF-A0A6N7GS99-F1
#
_cell.length_a   1.000
_cell.length_b   1.000
_cell.length_c   1.000
_cell.angle_alpha   90.00
_cell.angle_beta   90.00
_cell.angle_gamma   90.00
#
_symmetry.space_group_name_H-M   'P 1'
#
loop_
_entity.id
_entity.type
_entity.pdbx_description
1 polymer ?
#
loop_
_entity_poly.entity_id
_entity_poly.type
_entity_poly.pdbx_seq_one_letter_code
_entity_poly.pdbx_strand_id
1 'polypeptide(L)'
;MMTTPYSLSAAEGDVGRGQRVYGACAACHSLEPNRNMTGPSLAELWNRTAGGLASFRRYSPALKSSRIIWEDRTLDEWLKNPQQFIPGNQMTFPGLKNEQQRADLVAFLKVATQPGHPLSTQGQSRGGMGMMGGGEAPNLKKIDPKIEVSAITLCQDTYRVTTADGNTREFWERNLRFKTDSSDDGPAPGRPAILRAGMMGDRAAVIFALPNEISAFIAHKC
;
A
#
# COMPACT_ATOMS: atom_id res chain seq x y z
N MET A 1 41.40 26.49 -29.84
CA MET A 1 40.53 26.45 -28.65
C MET A 1 39.45 25.41 -28.93
N MET A 2 39.62 24.19 -28.40
CA MET A 2 38.65 23.11 -28.55
C MET A 2 37.70 23.15 -27.36
N THR A 3 36.43 23.44 -27.60
CA THR A 3 35.35 23.29 -26.62
C THR A 3 34.88 21.84 -26.64
N THR A 4 35.23 21.08 -25.60
CA THR A 4 34.66 19.76 -25.33
C THR A 4 33.26 19.92 -24.71
N PRO A 5 32.22 19.26 -25.25
CA PRO A 5 30.95 19.16 -24.55
C PRO A 5 31.08 18.18 -23.37
N TYR A 6 30.69 18.64 -22.18
CA TYR A 6 30.43 17.76 -21.04
C TYR A 6 29.15 16.96 -21.33
N SER A 7 29.29 15.75 -21.86
CA SER A 7 28.20 14.76 -21.83
C SER A 7 28.20 14.08 -20.46
N LEU A 8 27.30 14.50 -19.57
CA LEU A 8 26.84 13.62 -18.49
C LEU A 8 26.01 12.51 -19.14
N SER A 9 26.64 11.36 -19.41
CA SER A 9 25.91 10.14 -19.69
C SER A 9 25.28 9.68 -18.37
N ALA A 10 24.01 10.04 -18.14
CA ALA A 10 23.19 9.30 -17.20
C ALA A 10 23.14 7.86 -17.74
N ALA A 11 23.58 6.88 -16.95
CA ALA A 11 23.52 5.48 -17.35
C ALA A 11 22.09 5.16 -17.80
N GLU A 12 21.93 4.72 -19.06
CA GLU A 12 20.60 4.49 -19.62
C GLU A 12 19.97 3.29 -18.89
N GLY A 13 18.87 3.56 -18.19
CA GLY A 13 18.21 2.58 -17.33
C GLY A 13 17.45 1.52 -18.14
N ASP A 14 17.47 0.28 -17.67
CA ASP A 14 16.71 -0.82 -18.26
C ASP A 14 15.41 -1.06 -17.47
N VAL A 15 14.28 -0.92 -18.16
CA VAL A 15 12.93 -1.08 -17.59
C VAL A 15 12.71 -2.48 -17.01
N GLY A 16 13.21 -3.53 -17.67
CA GLY A 16 13.03 -4.92 -17.24
C GLY A 16 13.83 -5.25 -15.98
N ARG A 17 15.06 -4.73 -15.86
CA ARG A 17 15.84 -4.80 -14.61
C ARG A 17 15.20 -3.93 -13.53
N GLY A 18 14.72 -2.74 -13.89
CA GLY A 18 14.04 -1.82 -12.98
C GLY A 18 12.79 -2.42 -12.34
N GLN A 19 12.01 -3.19 -13.11
CA GLN A 19 10.86 -3.93 -12.59
C GLN A 19 11.25 -4.91 -11.48
N ARG A 20 12.42 -5.55 -11.57
CA ARG A 20 12.93 -6.44 -10.51
C ARG A 20 13.33 -5.64 -9.27
N VAL A 21 13.97 -4.49 -9.46
CA VAL A 21 14.34 -3.58 -8.36
C VAL A 21 13.08 -3.05 -7.65
N TYR A 22 12.00 -2.79 -8.40
CA TYR A 22 10.71 -2.37 -7.85
C TYR A 22 10.11 -3.36 -6.85
N GLY A 23 10.52 -4.63 -6.86
CA GLY A 23 10.14 -5.61 -5.84
C GLY A 23 10.42 -5.14 -4.41
N ALA A 24 11.46 -4.33 -4.20
CA ALA A 24 11.77 -3.72 -2.90
C ALA A 24 10.77 -2.62 -2.48
N CYS A 25 10.03 -2.04 -3.44
CA CYS A 25 9.06 -0.98 -3.23
C CYS A 25 7.61 -1.51 -3.13
N ALA A 26 7.33 -2.64 -3.81
CA ALA A 26 5.98 -3.19 -3.99
C ALA A 26 5.26 -3.56 -2.68
N ALA A 27 6.00 -3.82 -1.59
CA ALA A 27 5.39 -4.08 -0.28
C ALA A 27 4.73 -2.83 0.34
N CYS A 28 5.17 -1.64 -0.05
CA CYS A 28 4.74 -0.37 0.54
C CYS A 28 4.02 0.54 -0.46
N HIS A 29 4.17 0.29 -1.76
CA HIS A 29 3.68 1.18 -2.80
C HIS A 29 2.92 0.41 -3.88
N SER A 30 1.81 1.00 -4.32
CA SER A 30 1.07 0.55 -5.50
C SER A 30 1.37 1.47 -6.69
N LEU A 31 1.24 0.92 -7.89
CA LEU A 31 1.25 1.66 -9.16
C LEU A 31 -0.16 2.06 -9.60
N GLU A 32 -1.20 1.59 -8.91
CA GLU A 32 -2.60 1.93 -9.19
C GLU A 32 -2.92 3.34 -8.66
N PRO A 33 -3.61 4.19 -9.45
CA PRO A 33 -4.06 5.51 -8.99
C PRO A 33 -4.85 5.40 -7.69
N ASN A 34 -4.52 6.25 -6.71
CA ASN A 34 -5.18 6.36 -5.40
C ASN A 34 -5.14 5.12 -4.50
N ARG A 35 -4.54 4.00 -4.91
CA ARG A 35 -4.35 2.83 -4.05
C ARG A 35 -3.16 3.04 -3.10
N ASN A 36 -3.46 3.62 -1.95
CA ASN A 36 -2.47 3.88 -0.90
C ASN A 36 -2.27 2.66 0.01
N MET A 37 -1.02 2.37 0.36
CA MET A 37 -0.65 1.29 1.28
C MET A 37 0.07 1.88 2.50
N THR A 38 1.16 1.25 2.95
CA THR A 38 2.09 1.84 3.93
C THR A 38 2.62 3.18 3.42
N GLY A 39 3.00 3.24 2.13
CA GLY A 39 3.34 4.45 1.39
C GLY A 39 2.23 4.88 0.43
N PRO A 40 2.34 6.09 -0.15
CA PRO A 40 1.41 6.60 -1.16
C PRO A 40 1.44 5.78 -2.45
N SER A 41 0.38 5.86 -3.23
CA SER A 41 0.41 5.43 -4.64
C SER A 41 1.50 6.19 -5.41
N LEU A 42 2.21 5.45 -6.26
CA LEU A 42 3.23 5.97 -7.16
C LEU A 42 2.66 6.29 -8.56
N ALA A 43 1.37 6.07 -8.82
CA ALA A 43 0.76 6.55 -10.06
C ALA A 43 0.99 8.07 -10.22
N GLU A 44 1.24 8.48 -11.46
CA GLU A 44 1.45 9.87 -11.86
C GLU A 44 2.55 10.55 -11.03
N LEU A 45 3.70 9.86 -10.89
CA LEU A 45 4.78 10.28 -10.01
C LEU A 45 5.52 11.53 -10.51
N TRP A 46 5.77 11.63 -11.82
CA TRP A 46 6.56 12.72 -12.39
C TRP A 46 5.85 14.06 -12.26
N ASN A 47 6.63 15.11 -11.97
CA ASN A 47 6.19 16.48 -11.71
C ASN A 47 5.30 16.66 -10.47
N ARG A 48 5.02 15.59 -9.73
CA ARG A 48 4.26 15.66 -8.47
C ARG A 48 5.14 16.20 -7.36
N THR A 49 4.61 17.14 -6.58
CA THR A 49 5.30 17.61 -5.36
C THR A 49 5.43 16.49 -4.34
N ALA A 50 6.61 16.33 -3.76
CA ALA A 50 6.86 15.40 -2.67
C ALA A 50 5.93 15.70 -1.49
N GLY A 51 5.28 14.67 -0.96
CA GLY A 51 4.27 14.85 0.11
C GLY A 51 2.94 15.46 -0.36
N GLY A 52 2.70 15.55 -1.67
CA GLY A 52 1.56 16.27 -2.26
C GLY A 52 0.39 15.41 -2.75
N LEU A 53 0.40 14.08 -2.63
CA LEU A 53 -0.73 13.25 -3.05
C LEU A 53 -1.92 13.44 -2.10
N ALA A 54 -3.01 14.02 -2.60
CA ALA A 54 -4.20 14.32 -1.78
C ALA A 54 -4.80 13.09 -1.08
N SER A 55 -4.78 11.93 -1.73
CA SER A 55 -5.33 10.68 -1.16
C SER A 55 -4.45 10.09 -0.04
N PHE A 56 -3.20 10.53 0.12
CA PHE A 56 -2.29 10.05 1.19
C PHE A 56 -2.00 11.13 2.23
N ARG A 57 -2.65 11.02 3.40
CA ARG A 57 -2.50 12.03 4.48
C ARG A 57 -1.26 11.84 5.37
N ARG A 58 -0.75 10.60 5.44
CA ARG A 58 0.26 10.12 6.41
C ARG A 58 1.71 10.46 6.02
N TYR A 59 1.94 11.54 5.28
CA TYR A 59 3.30 12.00 4.99
C TYR A 59 3.97 12.60 6.23
N SER A 60 5.27 12.35 6.37
CA SER A 60 6.11 13.03 7.37
C SER A 60 6.11 14.55 7.16
N PRO A 61 6.20 15.37 8.22
CA PRO A 61 6.36 16.82 8.11
C PRO A 61 7.55 17.24 7.23
N ALA A 62 8.68 16.52 7.32
CA ALA A 62 9.87 16.78 6.52
C ALA A 62 9.58 16.65 5.01
N LEU A 63 8.95 15.53 4.59
CA LEU A 63 8.62 15.34 3.18
C LEU A 63 7.61 16.39 2.67
N LYS A 64 6.59 16.74 3.46
CA LYS A 64 5.60 17.79 3.09
C LYS A 64 6.24 19.17 2.91
N SER A 65 7.27 19.49 3.69
CA SER A 65 7.94 20.80 3.67
C SER A 65 9.16 20.85 2.73
N SER A 66 9.54 19.72 2.12
CA SER A 66 10.76 19.59 1.31
C SER A 66 10.78 20.47 0.05
N ARG A 67 9.61 20.85 -0.48
CA ARG A 67 9.44 21.56 -1.78
C ARG A 67 10.06 20.82 -2.98
N ILE A 68 10.36 19.53 -2.83
CA ILE A 68 10.90 18.70 -3.90
C ILE A 68 9.79 18.39 -4.91
N ILE A 69 10.16 18.43 -6.18
CA ILE A 69 9.35 17.94 -7.29
C ILE A 69 9.98 16.63 -7.75
N TRP A 70 9.16 15.59 -7.95
CA TRP A 70 9.66 14.30 -8.43
C TRP A 70 9.97 14.36 -9.92
N GLU A 71 11.25 14.20 -10.23
CA GLU A 71 11.82 14.12 -11.56
C GLU A 71 13.02 13.16 -11.53
N ASP A 72 13.62 12.86 -12.68
CA ASP A 72 14.68 11.84 -12.78
C ASP A 72 15.81 12.08 -11.76
N ARG A 73 16.26 13.33 -11.62
CA ARG A 73 17.35 13.73 -10.71
C ARG A 73 16.96 13.59 -9.23
N THR A 74 15.81 14.11 -8.83
CA THR A 74 15.39 14.11 -7.42
C THR A 74 15.00 12.70 -6.96
N LEU A 75 14.48 11.87 -7.87
CA LEU A 75 14.24 10.46 -7.61
C LEU A 75 15.55 9.68 -7.46
N ASP A 76 16.59 9.94 -8.27
CA ASP A 76 17.90 9.28 -8.08
C ASP A 76 18.49 9.56 -6.69
N GLU A 77 18.55 10.84 -6.29
CA GLU A 77 19.10 11.24 -4.98
C GLU A 77 18.25 10.70 -3.82
N TRP A 78 16.93 10.75 -3.94
CA TRP A 78 16.02 10.16 -2.96
C TRP A 78 16.22 8.66 -2.83
N LEU A 79 16.32 7.93 -3.94
CA LEU A 79 16.51 6.49 -3.95
C LEU A 79 17.90 6.08 -3.44
N LYS A 80 18.93 6.91 -3.59
CA LYS A 80 20.29 6.65 -3.10
C LYS A 80 20.36 6.59 -1.57
N ASN A 81 19.72 7.55 -0.91
CA ASN A 81 19.62 7.60 0.54
C ASN A 81 18.50 8.54 1.01
N PRO A 82 17.28 8.03 1.26
CA PRO A 82 16.13 8.87 1.60
C PRO A 82 16.36 9.74 2.83
N GLN A 83 16.93 9.16 3.90
CA GLN A 83 17.18 9.87 5.16
C GLN A 83 18.24 10.96 5.02
N GLN A 84 19.22 10.77 4.14
CA GLN A 84 20.21 11.81 3.87
C GLN A 84 19.65 12.90 2.96
N PHE A 85 18.84 12.54 1.95
CA PHE A 85 18.26 13.50 1.02
C PHE A 85 17.20 14.38 1.69
N ILE A 86 16.31 13.79 2.49
CA ILE A 86 15.29 14.50 3.27
C ILE A 86 15.30 13.96 4.70
N PRO A 87 16.11 14.55 5.60
CA PRO A 87 16.18 14.15 7.00
C PRO A 87 14.82 14.22 7.70
N GLY A 88 14.50 13.18 8.47
CA GLY A 88 13.22 13.10 9.21
C GLY A 88 12.03 12.67 8.36
N ASN A 89 12.25 12.20 7.13
CA ASN A 89 11.21 11.48 6.40
C ASN A 89 10.86 10.16 7.10
N GLN A 90 9.66 9.63 6.87
CA GLN A 90 9.19 8.39 7.51
C GLN A 90 9.33 7.14 6.63
N MET A 91 9.96 7.24 5.45
CA MET A 91 10.21 6.09 4.60
C MET A 91 11.40 5.29 5.16
N THR A 92 11.12 4.12 5.72
CA THR A 92 12.12 3.22 6.33
C THR A 92 12.86 2.39 5.28
N PHE A 93 13.37 3.05 4.24
CA PHE A 93 14.13 2.42 3.16
C PHE A 93 15.60 2.85 3.25
N PRO A 94 16.57 1.91 3.28
CA PRO A 94 18.00 2.24 3.43
C PRO A 94 18.61 2.92 2.19
N GLY A 95 17.93 2.86 1.05
CA GLY A 95 18.41 3.36 -0.24
C GLY A 95 19.13 2.30 -1.09
N LEU A 96 19.28 2.61 -2.37
CA LEU A 96 19.96 1.82 -3.40
C LEU A 96 21.32 2.43 -3.70
N LYS A 97 22.40 1.84 -3.17
CA LYS A 97 23.76 2.39 -3.35
C LYS A 97 24.29 2.24 -4.78
N ASN A 98 23.89 1.17 -5.45
CA ASN A 98 24.27 0.92 -6.83
C ASN A 98 23.54 1.90 -7.77
N GLU A 99 24.31 2.69 -8.52
CA GLU A 99 23.80 3.72 -9.44
C GLU A 99 22.99 3.12 -10.60
N GLN A 100 23.46 2.01 -11.19
CA GLN A 100 22.73 1.35 -12.27
C GLN A 100 21.37 0.82 -11.80
N GLN A 101 21.26 0.28 -10.58
CA GLN A 101 19.98 -0.16 -10.03
C GLN A 101 19.00 1.01 -9.84
N ARG A 102 19.50 2.20 -9.48
CA ARG A 102 18.66 3.40 -9.40
C ARG A 102 18.22 3.86 -10.78
N ALA A 103 19.14 3.93 -11.74
CA ALA A 103 18.81 4.29 -13.13
C ALA A 103 17.76 3.34 -13.73
N ASP A 104 17.95 2.03 -13.56
CA ASP A 104 17.00 1.00 -13.99
C ASP A 104 15.62 1.19 -13.31
N LEU A 105 15.58 1.41 -11.99
CA LEU A 105 14.33 1.65 -11.26
C LEU A 105 13.62 2.93 -11.71
N VAL A 106 14.35 4.02 -11.89
CA VAL A 106 13.79 5.30 -12.38
C VAL A 106 13.21 5.10 -13.78
N ALA A 107 13.91 4.41 -14.69
CA ALA A 107 13.41 4.08 -16.02
C ALA A 107 12.11 3.26 -15.95
N PHE A 108 12.06 2.24 -15.10
CA PHE A 108 10.85 1.46 -14.88
C PHE A 108 9.68 2.30 -14.35
N LEU A 109 9.90 3.08 -13.28
CA LEU A 109 8.86 3.93 -12.70
C LEU A 109 8.34 4.96 -13.71
N LYS A 110 9.20 5.47 -14.60
CA LYS A 110 8.82 6.47 -15.60
C LYS A 110 7.79 5.96 -16.58
N VAL A 111 7.85 4.66 -16.89
CA VAL A 111 6.88 3.96 -17.73
C VAL A 111 5.67 3.53 -16.90
N ALA A 112 5.91 2.86 -15.77
CA ALA A 112 4.90 2.18 -14.98
C ALA A 112 3.94 3.12 -14.22
N THR A 113 4.29 4.41 -14.10
CA THR A 113 3.48 5.40 -13.38
C THR A 113 2.75 6.38 -14.31
N GLN A 114 2.84 6.21 -15.64
CA GLN A 114 2.10 7.06 -16.58
C GLN A 114 0.58 6.85 -16.47
N PRO A 115 -0.23 7.90 -16.71
CA PRO A 115 -1.67 7.75 -16.82
C PRO A 115 -2.05 6.68 -17.83
N GLY A 116 -2.93 5.75 -17.44
CA GLY A 116 -3.44 4.72 -18.34
C GLY A 116 -2.41 3.66 -18.76
N HIS A 117 -1.22 3.63 -18.16
CA HIS A 117 -0.29 2.51 -18.37
C HIS A 117 -0.98 1.22 -17.91
N PRO A 118 -1.28 0.26 -18.82
CA PRO A 118 -1.93 -0.97 -18.42
C PRO A 118 -1.00 -1.67 -17.45
N LEU A 119 -1.46 -1.83 -16.21
CA LEU A 119 -0.80 -2.68 -15.23
C LEU A 119 -0.77 -4.05 -15.87
N SER A 120 0.40 -4.46 -16.34
CA SER A 120 0.51 -5.77 -16.95
C SER A 120 0.13 -6.76 -15.86
N THR A 121 -0.97 -7.46 -16.05
CA THR A 121 -1.35 -8.67 -15.32
C THR A 121 -0.37 -9.81 -15.62
N GLN A 122 0.90 -9.51 -15.90
CA GLN A 122 1.98 -10.47 -16.10
C GLN A 122 2.58 -10.88 -14.75
N GLY A 123 1.68 -11.42 -13.92
CA GLY A 123 1.95 -12.44 -12.92
C GLY A 123 1.10 -13.70 -13.15
N GLN A 124 0.32 -13.77 -14.23
CA GLN A 124 -0.40 -14.99 -14.62
C GLN A 124 0.38 -15.74 -15.71
N SER A 125 1.23 -16.65 -15.24
CA SER A 125 1.32 -18.05 -15.70
C SER A 125 2.77 -18.54 -15.79
N ARG A 126 3.24 -19.13 -14.69
CA ARG A 126 3.85 -20.47 -14.69
C ARG A 126 3.99 -20.99 -13.25
N GLY A 127 3.13 -21.94 -12.90
CA GLY A 127 3.39 -22.96 -11.87
C GLY A 127 3.21 -22.56 -10.41
N GLY A 128 2.05 -22.92 -9.85
CA GLY A 128 1.82 -23.34 -8.45
C GLY A 128 2.60 -22.64 -7.33
N MET A 129 1.96 -21.66 -6.69
CA MET A 129 1.94 -21.44 -5.23
C MET A 129 0.90 -20.34 -4.94
N GLY A 130 -0.18 -20.72 -4.26
CA GLY A 130 -1.39 -19.92 -4.12
C GLY A 130 -1.21 -18.63 -3.31
N MET A 131 -1.88 -17.58 -3.81
CA MET A 131 -2.44 -16.46 -3.05
C MET A 131 -1.48 -15.70 -2.13
N MET A 132 -0.54 -14.98 -2.74
CA MET A 132 0.07 -13.79 -2.12
C MET A 132 -1.00 -12.69 -2.02
N GLY A 133 -1.27 -12.20 -0.81
CA GLY A 133 -2.23 -11.14 -0.50
C GLY A 133 -1.86 -9.79 -1.12
N GLY A 134 -2.11 -9.66 -2.42
CA GLY A 134 -1.90 -8.46 -3.22
C GLY A 134 -3.02 -8.20 -4.22
N GLY A 135 -4.23 -8.73 -3.98
CA GLY A 135 -5.42 -8.27 -4.68
C GLY A 135 -5.74 -6.81 -4.32
N GLU A 136 -6.44 -6.11 -5.21
CA GLU A 136 -7.06 -4.82 -4.89
C GLU A 136 -7.81 -4.96 -3.55
N ALA A 137 -7.59 -4.03 -2.62
CA ALA A 137 -8.36 -4.06 -1.37
C ALA A 137 -9.81 -3.81 -1.79
N PRO A 138 -10.77 -4.69 -1.41
CA PRO A 138 -12.13 -4.56 -1.90
C PRO A 138 -12.71 -3.21 -1.45
N ASN A 139 -13.45 -2.53 -2.32
CA ASN A 139 -14.22 -1.36 -1.92
C ASN A 139 -15.34 -1.81 -0.96
N LEU A 140 -15.21 -1.44 0.30
CA LEU A 140 -16.11 -1.82 1.38
C LEU A 140 -17.32 -0.89 1.51
N LYS A 141 -17.57 0.03 0.56
CA LYS A 141 -18.86 0.75 0.51
C LYS A 141 -19.97 -0.15 -0.05
N LYS A 142 -19.61 -1.16 -0.83
CA LYS A 142 -20.52 -2.14 -1.46
C LYS A 142 -20.22 -3.54 -0.92
N ILE A 143 -20.57 -3.77 0.34
CA ILE A 143 -20.24 -5.00 1.06
C ILE A 143 -21.16 -6.15 0.62
N ASP A 144 -20.59 -7.33 0.31
CA ASP A 144 -21.34 -8.58 0.16
C ASP A 144 -21.85 -9.03 1.55
N PRO A 145 -23.14 -9.39 1.72
CA PRO A 145 -23.70 -9.87 2.99
C PRO A 145 -22.88 -10.96 3.70
N LYS A 146 -22.10 -11.75 2.96
CA LYS A 146 -21.21 -12.80 3.49
C LYS A 146 -20.00 -12.28 4.25
N ILE A 147 -19.65 -11.01 4.07
CA ILE A 147 -18.53 -10.38 4.75
C ILE A 147 -18.96 -9.17 5.58
N GLU A 148 -20.21 -8.70 5.47
CA GLU A 148 -20.77 -7.73 6.38
C GLU A 148 -21.00 -8.37 7.75
N VAL A 149 -20.48 -7.77 8.81
CA VAL A 149 -20.59 -8.28 10.19
C VAL A 149 -21.82 -7.67 10.84
N SER A 150 -22.72 -8.53 11.33
CA SER A 150 -23.97 -8.16 12.00
C SER A 150 -23.88 -8.24 13.52
N ALA A 151 -23.00 -9.08 14.07
CA ALA A 151 -22.76 -9.17 15.51
C ALA A 151 -21.35 -9.67 15.83
N ILE A 152 -20.82 -9.23 16.96
CA ILE A 152 -19.63 -9.81 17.58
C ILE A 152 -19.91 -10.05 19.05
N THR A 153 -19.70 -11.28 19.53
CA THR A 153 -19.73 -11.58 20.97
C THR A 153 -18.38 -12.05 21.45
N LEU A 154 -17.98 -11.61 22.63
CA LEU A 154 -16.80 -12.13 23.34
C LEU A 154 -17.26 -12.95 24.55
N CYS A 155 -16.79 -14.19 24.62
CA CYS A 155 -16.88 -15.05 25.79
C CYS A 155 -15.49 -15.60 26.09
N GLN A 156 -14.96 -15.32 27.29
CA GLN A 156 -13.58 -15.65 27.68
C GLN A 156 -12.56 -15.12 26.65
N ASP A 157 -11.85 -16.01 25.95
CA ASP A 157 -10.80 -15.69 24.97
C ASP A 157 -11.26 -15.83 23.51
N THR A 158 -12.57 -16.01 23.30
CA THR A 158 -13.13 -16.37 22.00
C THR A 158 -14.12 -15.32 21.52
N TYR A 159 -13.83 -14.75 20.35
CA TYR A 159 -14.78 -13.92 19.60
C TYR A 159 -15.62 -14.80 18.68
N ARG A 160 -16.94 -14.61 18.72
CA ARG A 160 -17.87 -15.11 17.72
C ARG A 160 -18.26 -13.95 16.82
N VAL A 161 -17.99 -14.08 15.53
CA VAL A 161 -18.35 -13.07 14.52
C VAL A 161 -19.46 -13.64 13.65
N THR A 162 -20.61 -12.97 13.66
CA THR A 162 -21.76 -13.31 12.82
C THR A 162 -21.84 -12.34 11.65
N THR A 163 -22.00 -12.87 10.44
CA THR A 163 -22.18 -12.08 9.21
C THR A 163 -23.66 -11.84 8.90
N ALA A 164 -23.97 -10.89 8.02
CA ALA A 164 -25.34 -10.49 7.69
C ALA A 164 -26.14 -11.61 7.01
N ASP A 165 -25.46 -12.57 6.38
CA ASP A 165 -26.04 -13.80 5.86
C ASP A 165 -26.36 -14.87 6.94
N GLY A 166 -26.08 -14.57 8.22
CA GLY A 166 -26.36 -15.45 9.37
C GLY A 166 -25.22 -16.42 9.72
N ASN A 167 -24.13 -16.47 8.94
CA ASN A 167 -23.02 -17.35 9.24
C ASN A 167 -22.22 -16.85 10.45
N THR A 168 -21.88 -17.75 11.37
CA THR A 168 -21.07 -17.42 12.55
C THR A 168 -19.74 -18.18 12.53
N ARG A 169 -18.65 -17.49 12.86
CA ARG A 169 -17.31 -18.05 12.95
C ARG A 169 -16.63 -17.64 14.25
N GLU A 170 -15.89 -18.56 14.84
CA GLU A 170 -15.15 -18.33 16.08
C GLU A 170 -13.68 -18.02 15.80
N PHE A 171 -13.12 -17.11 16.60
CA PHE A 171 -11.72 -16.73 16.55
C PHE A 171 -11.19 -16.58 17.97
N TRP A 172 -10.05 -17.22 18.25
CA TRP A 172 -9.27 -16.88 19.43
C TRP A 172 -8.85 -15.40 19.37
N GLU A 173 -8.81 -14.72 20.52
CA GLU A 173 -8.60 -13.27 20.63
C GLU A 173 -7.35 -12.75 19.91
N ARG A 174 -6.29 -13.58 19.80
CA ARG A 174 -5.05 -13.20 19.09
C ARG A 174 -5.11 -13.39 17.57
N ASN A 175 -6.15 -14.06 17.08
CA ASN A 175 -6.37 -14.34 15.66
C ASN A 175 -7.36 -13.37 15.01
N LEU A 176 -8.14 -12.61 15.79
CA LEU A 176 -9.03 -11.57 15.29
C LEU A 176 -8.41 -10.18 15.50
N ARG A 177 -8.27 -9.42 14.42
CA ARG A 177 -7.76 -8.04 14.47
C ARG A 177 -8.89 -7.05 14.25
N PHE A 178 -8.95 -6.02 15.07
CA PHE A 178 -9.84 -4.89 14.84
C PHE A 178 -9.06 -3.76 14.16
N LYS A 179 -9.63 -3.24 13.07
CA LYS A 179 -9.03 -2.17 12.27
C LYS A 179 -10.08 -1.11 11.98
N THR A 180 -9.61 0.08 11.60
CA THR A 180 -10.45 1.14 11.08
C THR A 180 -10.00 1.55 9.68
N ASP A 181 -10.96 1.87 8.83
CA ASP A 181 -10.72 2.44 7.51
C ASP A 181 -11.79 3.51 7.24
N SER A 182 -11.40 4.77 7.39
CA SER A 182 -12.25 5.94 7.14
C SER A 182 -12.10 6.50 5.72
N SER A 183 -11.42 5.78 4.82
CA SER A 183 -11.27 6.17 3.42
C SER A 183 -12.58 6.01 2.63
N ASP A 184 -12.56 6.50 1.40
CA ASP A 184 -13.68 6.35 0.45
C ASP A 184 -13.94 4.88 0.08
N ASP A 185 -12.94 3.99 0.25
CA ASP A 185 -13.06 2.55 0.05
C ASP A 185 -13.35 1.78 1.35
N GLY A 186 -13.33 2.44 2.50
CA GLY A 186 -13.66 1.85 3.80
C GLY A 186 -15.16 1.55 3.99
N PRO A 187 -15.56 0.78 5.01
CA PRO A 187 -16.96 0.46 5.25
C PRO A 187 -17.82 1.70 5.54
N ALA A 188 -19.13 1.54 5.46
CA ALA A 188 -20.06 2.56 5.96
C ALA A 188 -20.13 2.49 7.50
N PRO A 189 -20.36 3.62 8.21
CA PRO A 189 -20.56 3.61 9.64
C PRO A 189 -21.63 2.61 10.08
N GLY A 190 -21.34 1.86 11.14
CA GLY A 190 -22.21 0.79 11.66
C GLY A 190 -22.28 -0.48 10.80
N ARG A 191 -21.56 -0.56 9.69
CA ARG A 191 -21.54 -1.73 8.79
C ARG A 191 -20.13 -2.32 8.65
N PRO A 192 -19.56 -2.88 9.72
CA PRO A 192 -18.21 -3.44 9.68
C PRO A 192 -18.11 -4.63 8.71
N ALA A 193 -16.91 -4.84 8.14
CA ALA A 193 -16.64 -5.96 7.24
C ALA A 193 -15.55 -6.87 7.78
N ILE A 194 -15.69 -8.20 7.61
CA ILE A 194 -14.66 -9.18 7.96
C ILE A 194 -13.90 -9.63 6.71
N LEU A 195 -12.57 -9.47 6.74
CA LEU A 195 -11.67 -9.96 5.71
C LEU A 195 -10.76 -11.05 6.27
N ARG A 196 -10.52 -12.12 5.50
CA ARG A 196 -9.55 -13.15 5.87
C ARG A 196 -8.15 -12.56 5.95
N ALA A 197 -7.36 -13.01 6.92
CA ALA A 197 -5.97 -12.63 7.09
C ALA A 197 -5.09 -13.88 7.25
N GLY A 198 -3.86 -13.82 6.74
CA GLY A 198 -2.90 -14.92 6.86
C GLY A 198 -3.12 -16.08 5.89
N MET A 199 -2.08 -16.90 5.72
CA MET A 199 -2.04 -17.97 4.71
C MET A 199 -2.92 -19.18 5.05
N MET A 200 -3.18 -19.42 6.35
CA MET A 200 -3.91 -20.60 6.83
C MET A 200 -5.41 -20.34 7.03
N GLY A 201 -5.89 -19.11 6.83
CA GLY A 201 -7.31 -18.74 6.97
C GLY A 201 -7.86 -18.72 8.40
N ASP A 202 -7.00 -18.95 9.38
CA ASP A 202 -7.26 -18.95 10.83
C ASP A 202 -7.36 -17.55 11.43
N ARG A 203 -6.80 -16.55 10.74
CA ARG A 203 -6.86 -15.15 11.15
C ARG A 203 -7.85 -14.36 10.32
N ALA A 204 -8.39 -13.30 10.92
CA ALA A 204 -9.25 -12.36 10.23
C ALA A 204 -9.02 -10.94 10.76
N ALA A 205 -9.45 -9.95 9.97
CA ALA A 205 -9.58 -8.58 10.40
C ALA A 205 -11.03 -8.13 10.23
N VAL A 206 -11.62 -7.59 11.29
CA VAL A 206 -12.86 -6.81 11.20
C VAL A 206 -12.49 -5.35 11.03
N ILE A 207 -12.98 -4.75 9.96
CA ILE A 207 -12.71 -3.37 9.58
C ILE A 207 -13.98 -2.56 9.91
N PHE A 208 -13.82 -1.56 10.77
CA PHE A 208 -14.83 -0.59 11.15
C PHE A 208 -14.61 0.73 10.41
N ALA A 209 -15.63 1.58 10.31
CA ALA A 209 -15.46 2.91 9.74
C ALA A 209 -14.77 3.83 10.75
N LEU A 210 -15.11 3.69 12.04
CA LEU A 210 -14.64 4.57 13.11
C LEU A 210 -14.20 3.80 14.37
N PRO A 211 -13.20 4.30 15.12
CA PRO A 211 -12.69 3.60 16.31
C PRO A 211 -13.74 3.41 17.43
N ASN A 212 -14.66 4.36 17.60
CA ASN A 212 -15.71 4.30 18.63
C ASN A 212 -16.74 3.20 18.37
N GLU A 213 -16.82 2.66 17.15
CA GLU A 213 -17.70 1.54 16.82
C GLU A 213 -17.20 0.23 17.43
N ILE A 214 -15.89 0.04 17.60
CA ILE A 214 -15.29 -1.26 17.96
C ILE A 214 -15.86 -1.77 19.29
N SER A 215 -15.66 -1.03 20.38
CA SER A 215 -16.12 -1.45 21.71
C SER A 215 -17.65 -1.45 21.82
N ALA A 216 -18.33 -0.57 21.08
CA ALA A 216 -19.80 -0.50 21.09
C ALA A 216 -20.44 -1.70 20.36
N PHE A 217 -19.76 -2.28 19.37
CA PHE A 217 -20.27 -3.38 18.56
C PHE A 217 -20.02 -4.77 19.18
N ILE A 218 -19.08 -4.86 20.13
CA ILE A 218 -18.71 -6.12 20.78
C ILE A 218 -19.53 -6.31 22.06
N ALA A 219 -20.39 -7.32 22.08
CA ALA A 219 -21.14 -7.68 23.28
C ALA A 219 -20.39 -8.75 24.10
N HIS A 220 -20.23 -8.53 25.40
CA HIS A 220 -19.77 -9.59 26.30
C HIS A 220 -20.92 -10.55 26.58
N LYS A 221 -20.90 -11.72 25.92
CA LYS A 221 -21.97 -12.72 26.04
C LYS A 221 -21.42 -14.13 25.85
N CYS A 222 -21.62 -14.93 26.89
CA CYS A 222 -21.68 -16.39 26.84
C CYS A 222 -23.19 -16.76 26.80
#